data_AF-A0A512QQ48-F1
#
_entry.id   AF-A0A512QQ48-F1
#
_cell.length_a   1.000
_cell.length_b   1.000
_cell.length_c   1.000
_cell.angle_alpha   90.00
_cell.angle_beta   90.00
_cell.angle_gamma   90.00
#
_symmetry.space_group_name_H-M   'P 1'
#
loop_
_entity.id
_entity.type
_entity.pdbx_description
1 polymer ?
#
loop_
_entity_poly.entity_id
_entity_poly.type
_entity_poly.pdbx_seq_one_letter_code
_entity_poly.pdbx_strand_id
1 'polypeptide(L)'
;MEEGSLVHQHNKKIIHKNPFNQLNRAQLLLQSMLQEIGVKLPVISALIFTHPEFTLLNPLALKKQGTVLLRSELNQLKQTVKAGCFKRNIHIMNELVKKSSPCKNKYIKVERLPFDTMKSGLRCPKCQKLTFEPPLARKRLWRCPHCEHELKQVDLIQCNLVELFICKGEPFSLSEAMKWCNCEKGNNNQHKMLYRILMTTFKHVGITKDRRYYLEMELW
;
A
#
# COMPACT_ATOMS: atom_id res chain seq x y z
N MET A 1 9.21 4.96 -22.35
CA MET A 1 9.89 6.21 -22.75
C MET A 1 10.54 5.93 -24.09
N GLU A 2 10.29 6.75 -25.09
CA GLU A 2 10.99 6.73 -26.38
C GLU A 2 11.70 8.08 -26.48
N GLU A 3 13.02 8.07 -26.73
CA GLU A 3 13.85 9.29 -26.87
C GLU A 3 13.71 10.33 -25.73
N GLY A 4 13.60 9.87 -24.48
CA GLY A 4 13.46 10.75 -23.31
C GLY A 4 12.04 11.31 -23.10
N SER A 5 11.11 11.03 -24.01
CA SER A 5 9.70 11.39 -23.87
C SER A 5 8.90 10.29 -23.19
N LEU A 6 8.01 10.68 -22.28
CA LEU A 6 6.98 9.79 -21.75
C LEU A 6 5.93 9.59 -22.83
N VAL A 7 5.79 8.35 -23.30
CA VAL A 7 4.85 7.95 -24.34
C VAL A 7 3.77 7.06 -23.77
N HIS A 8 2.56 7.22 -24.29
CA HIS A 8 1.41 6.41 -23.91
C HIS A 8 1.55 5.00 -24.48
N GLN A 9 1.39 4.00 -23.62
CA GLN A 9 1.71 2.59 -23.93
C GLN A 9 0.93 2.03 -25.12
N HIS A 10 -0.30 2.51 -25.36
CA HIS A 10 -1.19 1.96 -26.39
C HIS A 10 -1.14 2.66 -27.75
N ASN A 11 -0.78 3.94 -27.82
CA ASN A 11 -0.83 4.72 -29.06
C ASN A 11 0.46 5.49 -29.37
N LYS A 12 1.52 5.26 -28.56
CA LYS A 12 2.83 5.93 -28.65
C LYS A 12 2.78 7.45 -28.67
N LYS A 13 1.65 8.08 -28.31
CA LYS A 13 1.54 9.53 -28.26
C LYS A 13 2.42 10.04 -27.13
N ILE A 14 3.27 11.02 -27.41
CA ILE A 14 4.08 11.70 -26.40
C ILE A 14 3.13 12.40 -25.43
N ILE A 15 3.08 11.90 -24.20
CA ILE A 15 2.32 12.49 -23.09
C ILE A 15 3.07 13.71 -22.57
N HIS A 16 4.38 13.58 -22.35
CA HIS A 16 5.25 14.66 -21.91
C HIS A 16 6.67 14.48 -22.45
N LYS A 17 7.24 15.54 -23.04
CA LYS A 17 8.58 15.51 -23.65
C LYS A 17 9.72 15.37 -22.62
N ASN A 18 9.49 15.77 -21.38
CA ASN A 18 10.52 15.74 -20.33
C ASN A 18 9.87 15.46 -18.95
N PRO A 19 10.27 14.39 -18.23
CA PRO A 19 9.78 14.11 -16.88
C PRO A 19 10.09 15.22 -15.86
N PHE A 20 11.17 15.99 -16.06
CA PHE A 20 11.52 17.10 -15.16
C PHE A 20 10.49 18.23 -15.18
N ASN A 21 9.79 18.45 -16.29
CA ASN A 21 8.75 19.49 -16.34
C ASN A 21 7.58 19.15 -15.41
N GLN A 22 7.17 17.88 -15.37
CA GLN A 22 6.15 17.42 -14.44
C GLN A 22 6.65 17.46 -13.00
N LEU A 23 7.90 17.04 -12.78
CA LEU A 23 8.53 17.04 -11.46
C LEU A 23 8.61 18.46 -10.88
N ASN A 24 9.10 19.43 -11.67
CA ASN A 24 9.20 20.83 -11.28
C ASN A 24 7.83 21.43 -10.98
N ARG A 25 6.81 21.13 -11.81
CA ARG A 25 5.44 21.57 -11.54
C ARG A 25 4.92 21.02 -10.22
N ALA A 26 5.11 19.72 -9.96
CA ALA A 26 4.69 19.09 -8.71
C ALA A 26 5.42 19.68 -7.49
N GLN A 27 6.72 19.93 -7.61
CA GLN A 27 7.53 20.56 -6.57
C GLN A 27 7.02 21.96 -6.22
N LEU A 28 6.76 22.81 -7.23
CA LEU A 28 6.26 24.17 -7.02
C LEU A 28 4.88 24.17 -6.35
N LEU A 29 3.98 23.27 -6.79
CA LEU A 29 2.65 23.13 -6.19
C LEU A 29 2.73 22.72 -4.73
N LEU A 30 3.55 21.70 -4.41
CA LEU A 30 3.74 21.26 -3.02
C LEU A 30 4.38 22.36 -2.17
N GLN A 31 5.36 23.09 -2.71
CA GLN A 31 6.01 24.19 -2.01
C GLN A 31 5.01 25.31 -1.67
N SER A 32 4.13 25.66 -2.61
CA SER A 32 3.04 26.63 -2.39
C SER A 32 2.09 26.15 -1.29
N MET A 33 1.64 24.90 -1.37
CA MET A 33 0.75 24.32 -0.36
C MET A 33 1.37 24.34 1.05
N LEU A 34 2.67 24.00 1.16
CA LEU A 34 3.38 24.06 2.44
C LEU A 34 3.47 25.49 2.98
N GLN A 35 3.71 26.48 2.12
CA GLN A 35 3.74 27.89 2.51
C GLN A 35 2.37 28.35 3.04
N GLU A 36 1.27 27.94 2.39
CA GLU A 36 -0.09 28.27 2.82
C GLU A 36 -0.46 27.72 4.20
N ILE A 37 0.12 26.59 4.62
CA ILE A 37 -0.08 26.01 5.97
C ILE A 37 1.00 26.46 6.97
N GLY A 38 1.81 27.48 6.62
CA GLY A 38 2.85 28.02 7.49
C GLY A 38 4.10 27.14 7.63
N VAL A 39 4.27 26.13 6.78
CA VAL A 39 5.40 25.19 6.82
C VAL A 39 6.52 25.68 5.91
N LYS A 40 7.58 26.23 6.54
CA LYS A 40 8.79 26.69 5.85
C LYS A 40 9.82 25.56 5.69
N LEU A 41 9.46 24.52 4.94
CA LEU A 41 10.37 23.42 4.60
C LEU A 41 10.70 23.44 3.10
N PRO A 42 11.95 23.09 2.71
CA PRO A 42 12.29 22.93 1.31
C PRO A 42 11.66 21.66 0.76
N VAL A 43 11.05 21.75 -0.42
CA VAL A 43 10.63 20.58 -1.20
C VAL A 43 11.79 20.14 -2.09
N ILE A 44 12.25 18.91 -1.88
CA ILE A 44 13.26 18.25 -2.71
C ILE A 44 12.55 17.29 -3.65
N SER A 45 12.87 17.36 -4.94
CA SER A 45 12.34 16.46 -5.95
C SER A 45 13.47 15.65 -6.61
N ALA A 46 13.18 14.41 -7.00
CA ALA A 46 14.13 13.54 -7.68
C ALA A 46 13.41 12.60 -8.65
N LEU A 47 14.04 12.35 -9.81
CA LEU A 47 13.61 11.35 -10.77
C LEU A 47 14.25 10.00 -10.43
N ILE A 48 13.45 8.96 -10.23
CA ILE A 48 13.94 7.65 -9.78
C ILE A 48 13.67 6.58 -10.84
N PHE A 49 14.71 5.87 -11.27
CA PHE A 49 14.60 4.69 -12.13
C PHE A 49 14.72 3.41 -11.28
N THR A 50 13.62 2.67 -11.13
CA THR A 50 13.52 1.55 -10.18
C THR A 50 13.76 0.17 -10.80
N HIS A 51 13.73 0.04 -12.12
CA HIS A 51 13.86 -1.25 -12.80
C HIS A 51 15.30 -1.79 -12.67
N PRO A 52 15.50 -3.08 -12.27
CA PRO A 52 16.83 -3.64 -12.00
C PRO A 52 17.77 -3.64 -13.21
N GLU A 53 17.22 -3.93 -14.38
CA GLU A 53 17.98 -4.09 -15.63
C GLU A 53 18.04 -2.79 -16.44
N PHE A 54 17.50 -1.69 -15.91
CA PHE A 54 17.52 -0.42 -16.61
C PHE A 54 18.91 0.21 -16.55
N THR A 55 19.45 0.53 -17.72
CA THR A 55 20.71 1.26 -17.87
C THR A 55 20.44 2.65 -18.45
N LEU A 56 20.78 3.69 -17.70
CA LEU A 56 20.64 5.07 -18.18
C LEU A 56 21.83 5.43 -19.08
N LEU A 57 21.57 5.63 -20.36
CA LEU A 57 22.55 6.16 -21.29
C LEU A 57 22.75 7.67 -21.04
N ASN A 58 24.00 8.11 -20.95
CA ASN A 58 24.39 9.50 -20.68
C ASN A 58 23.76 10.12 -19.40
N PRO A 59 24.04 9.55 -18.21
CA PRO A 59 23.47 10.02 -16.95
C PRO A 59 23.86 11.47 -16.62
N LEU A 60 25.02 11.94 -17.10
CA LEU A 60 25.51 13.30 -16.83
C LEU A 60 24.61 14.36 -17.47
N ALA A 61 24.14 14.14 -18.70
CA ALA A 61 23.23 15.07 -19.36
C ALA A 61 21.89 15.20 -18.62
N LEU A 62 21.39 14.09 -18.06
CA LEU A 62 20.14 14.08 -17.30
C LEU A 62 20.31 14.70 -15.90
N LYS A 63 21.44 14.42 -15.22
CA LYS A 63 21.77 14.99 -13.90
C LYS A 63 21.98 16.51 -13.93
N LYS A 64 22.28 17.10 -15.09
CA LYS A 64 22.32 18.57 -15.27
C LYS A 64 20.94 19.23 -15.17
N GLN A 65 19.86 18.48 -15.42
CA GLN A 65 18.48 19.00 -15.39
C GLN A 65 17.83 18.88 -14.00
N GLY A 66 18.37 18.03 -13.12
CA GLY A 66 17.87 17.85 -11.77
C GLY A 66 18.41 16.57 -11.11
N THR A 67 17.93 16.29 -9.91
CA THR A 67 18.32 15.09 -9.16
C THR A 67 17.78 13.83 -9.85
N VAL A 68 18.68 12.93 -10.23
CA VAL A 68 18.36 11.61 -10.79
C VAL A 68 19.00 10.53 -9.94
N LEU A 69 18.19 9.56 -9.53
CA LEU A 69 18.62 8.39 -8.77
C LEU A 69 18.34 7.11 -9.55
N LEU A 70 19.36 6.29 -9.71
CA LEU A 70 19.23 4.90 -10.15
C LEU A 70 18.88 4.01 -8.96
N ARG A 71 18.41 2.79 -9.24
CA ARG A 71 18.11 1.78 -8.23
C ARG A 71 19.26 1.57 -7.24
N SER A 72 20.50 1.54 -7.72
CA SER A 72 21.71 1.39 -6.90
C SER A 72 21.96 2.59 -5.98
N GLU A 73 21.48 3.77 -6.34
CA GLU A 73 21.65 5.03 -5.60
C GLU A 73 20.55 5.26 -4.56
N LEU A 74 19.51 4.41 -4.49
CA LEU A 74 18.39 4.56 -3.55
C LEU A 74 18.80 4.58 -2.08
N ASN A 75 19.94 3.98 -1.73
CA ASN A 75 20.47 4.04 -0.37
C ASN A 75 20.77 5.49 0.08
N GLN A 76 21.01 6.42 -0.86
CA GLN A 76 21.19 7.84 -0.56
C GLN A 76 19.93 8.45 0.04
N LEU A 77 18.73 8.02 -0.36
CA LEU A 77 17.47 8.53 0.20
C LEU A 77 17.35 8.24 1.69
N LYS A 78 17.83 7.08 2.15
CA LYS A 78 17.83 6.74 3.58
C LYS A 78 18.73 7.66 4.39
N GLN A 79 19.80 8.16 3.79
CA GLN A 79 20.72 9.10 4.43
C GLN A 79 20.15 10.54 4.44
N THR A 80 19.41 10.90 3.40
CA THR A 80 18.78 12.22 3.24
C THR A 80 17.52 12.39 4.09
N VAL A 81 16.68 11.36 4.19
CA VAL A 81 15.45 11.37 4.97
C VAL A 81 15.76 10.93 6.40
N LYS A 82 16.19 11.88 7.23
CA LYS A 82 16.32 11.65 8.67
C LYS A 82 14.94 11.56 9.32
N ALA A 83 14.80 10.70 10.33
CA ALA A 83 13.60 10.65 11.15
C ALA A 83 13.41 12.02 11.83
N GLY A 84 12.47 12.81 11.30
CA GLY A 84 12.09 14.10 11.88
C GLY A 84 11.26 13.92 13.16
N CYS A 85 10.87 15.04 13.77
CA CYS A 85 9.93 15.02 14.90
C CYS A 85 8.58 14.43 14.45
N PHE A 86 8.25 13.25 14.96
CA PHE A 86 7.02 12.51 14.62
C PHE A 86 5.77 13.39 14.75
N LYS A 87 5.63 14.15 15.86
CA LYS A 87 4.49 15.04 16.08
C LYS A 87 4.37 16.14 15.02
N ARG A 88 5.49 16.74 14.62
CA ARG A 88 5.53 17.77 13.57
C ARG A 88 5.13 17.19 12.22
N ASN A 89 5.62 15.99 11.89
CA ASN A 89 5.28 15.34 10.63
C ASN A 89 3.79 14.98 10.55
N ILE A 90 3.21 14.47 11.64
CA ILE A 90 1.77 14.19 11.73
C ILE A 90 0.95 15.47 11.57
N HIS A 91 1.36 16.57 12.19
CA HIS A 91 0.66 17.85 12.03
C HIS A 91 0.68 18.33 10.57
N ILE A 92 1.86 18.34 9.94
CA ILE A 92 2.01 18.74 8.52
C ILE A 92 1.15 17.85 7.62
N MET A 93 1.18 16.54 7.83
CA MET A 93 0.35 15.57 7.09
C MET A 93 -1.13 15.91 7.22
N ASN A 94 -1.64 16.11 8.44
CA ASN A 94 -3.06 16.41 8.66
C ASN A 94 -3.50 17.71 7.97
N GLU A 95 -2.66 18.76 7.98
CA GLU A 95 -2.98 20.02 7.29
C GLU A 95 -2.96 19.86 5.77
N LEU A 96 -2.04 19.06 5.22
CA LEU A 96 -2.02 18.72 3.79
C LEU A 96 -3.27 17.95 3.37
N VAL A 97 -3.70 16.97 4.17
CA VAL A 97 -4.90 16.18 3.92
C VAL A 97 -6.15 17.07 3.93
N LYS A 98 -6.28 17.97 4.91
CA LYS A 98 -7.39 18.93 4.97
C LYS A 98 -7.48 19.84 3.74
N LYS A 99 -6.34 20.29 3.21
CA LYS A 99 -6.27 21.13 2.00
C LYS A 99 -6.44 20.34 0.71
N SER A 100 -6.08 19.06 0.72
CA SER A 100 -6.25 18.23 -0.45
C SER A 100 -7.75 18.00 -0.70
N SER A 101 -8.23 18.39 -1.88
CA SER A 101 -9.46 17.78 -2.38
C SER A 101 -9.16 16.29 -2.55
N PRO A 102 -9.99 15.36 -2.04
CA PRO A 102 -9.81 13.96 -2.37
C PRO A 102 -9.72 13.88 -3.89
N CYS A 103 -8.66 13.26 -4.42
CA CYS A 103 -8.53 12.99 -5.84
C CYS A 103 -9.67 12.05 -6.24
N LYS A 104 -10.87 12.61 -6.41
CA LYS A 104 -12.04 11.88 -6.89
C LYS A 104 -11.75 11.57 -8.36
N ASN A 105 -11.28 10.35 -8.58
CA ASN A 105 -11.60 9.53 -9.75
C ASN A 105 -10.99 9.83 -11.13
N LYS A 106 -9.94 10.65 -11.32
CA LYS A 106 -9.39 10.83 -12.70
C LYS A 106 -8.18 9.98 -13.09
N TYR A 107 -7.30 9.60 -12.16
CA TYR A 107 -6.00 9.01 -12.54
C TYR A 107 -5.66 7.68 -11.86
N ILE A 108 -6.53 7.17 -10.99
CA ILE A 108 -6.31 5.90 -10.30
C ILE A 108 -7.41 4.92 -10.72
N LYS A 109 -7.40 4.51 -12.00
CA LYS A 109 -7.88 3.16 -12.33
C LYS A 109 -6.71 2.23 -12.01
N VAL A 110 -6.51 1.91 -10.73
CA VAL A 110 -5.77 0.67 -10.44
C VAL A 110 -6.66 -0.44 -10.97
N GLU A 111 -6.23 -1.08 -12.05
CA GLU A 111 -6.80 -2.36 -12.47
C GLU A 111 -6.50 -3.36 -11.35
N ARG A 112 -7.41 -3.44 -10.38
CA ARG A 112 -7.36 -4.48 -9.36
C ARG A 112 -7.63 -5.78 -10.06
N LEU A 113 -6.80 -6.80 -9.79
CA LEU A 113 -7.15 -8.16 -10.18
C LEU A 113 -8.54 -8.47 -9.63
N PRO A 114 -9.44 -9.09 -10.41
CA PRO A 114 -10.75 -9.46 -9.91
C PRO A 114 -10.58 -10.31 -8.66
N PHE A 115 -11.27 -9.97 -7.57
CA PHE A 115 -11.10 -10.63 -6.28
C PHE A 115 -11.25 -12.16 -6.36
N ASP A 116 -12.17 -12.63 -7.20
CA ASP A 116 -12.39 -14.06 -7.43
C ASP A 116 -11.21 -14.81 -8.09
N THR A 117 -10.27 -14.07 -8.70
CA THR A 117 -9.04 -14.64 -9.29
C THR A 117 -7.90 -14.74 -8.28
N MET A 118 -8.01 -14.09 -7.11
CA MET A 118 -6.99 -14.12 -6.09
C MET A 118 -7.03 -15.44 -5.31
N LYS A 119 -5.86 -16.02 -5.06
CA LYS A 119 -5.75 -17.24 -4.24
C LYS A 119 -5.93 -16.90 -2.77
N SER A 120 -6.90 -17.57 -2.12
CA SER A 120 -7.06 -17.53 -0.67
C SER A 120 -5.99 -18.37 0.04
N GLY A 121 -5.76 -18.08 1.32
CA GLY A 121 -4.79 -18.75 2.17
C GLY A 121 -4.23 -17.80 3.23
N LEU A 122 -3.42 -18.34 4.13
CA LEU A 122 -2.72 -17.54 5.14
C LEU A 122 -1.36 -17.12 4.61
N ARG A 123 -1.14 -15.81 4.50
CA ARG A 123 0.14 -15.20 4.17
C ARG A 123 0.94 -14.90 5.43
N CYS A 124 2.22 -15.28 5.42
CA CYS A 124 3.15 -14.89 6.47
C CYS A 124 3.44 -13.38 6.40
N PRO A 125 3.29 -12.61 7.51
CA PRO A 125 3.61 -11.18 7.49
C PRO A 125 5.12 -10.91 7.30
N LYS A 126 6.00 -11.87 7.57
CA LYS A 126 7.46 -11.73 7.39
C LYS A 126 7.93 -12.04 5.97
N CYS A 127 7.64 -13.24 5.45
CA CYS A 127 8.16 -13.68 4.16
C CYS A 127 7.15 -13.56 3.01
N GLN A 128 5.91 -13.16 3.29
CA GLN A 128 4.84 -12.97 2.32
C GLN A 128 4.46 -14.21 1.48
N LYS A 129 5.00 -15.39 1.80
CA LYS A 129 4.60 -16.65 1.15
C LYS A 129 3.24 -17.11 1.68
N LEU A 130 2.43 -17.64 0.76
CA LEU A 130 1.10 -18.17 1.04
C LEU A 130 1.21 -19.60 1.61
N THR A 131 0.33 -19.91 2.54
CA THR A 131 0.16 -21.24 3.13
C THR A 131 -1.32 -21.61 3.10
N PHE A 132 -1.59 -22.87 2.77
CA PHE A 132 -2.95 -23.39 2.66
C PHE A 132 -3.35 -24.19 3.90
N GLU A 133 -2.44 -24.38 4.86
CA GLU A 133 -2.77 -25.04 6.11
C GLU A 133 -3.76 -24.20 6.91
N PRO A 134 -4.88 -24.78 7.36
CA PRO A 134 -5.85 -24.05 8.16
C PRO A 134 -5.24 -23.66 9.52
N PRO A 135 -5.72 -22.57 10.14
CA PRO A 135 -5.30 -22.22 11.48
C PRO A 135 -5.72 -23.32 12.46
N LEU A 136 -4.76 -24.02 13.05
CA LEU A 136 -5.00 -25.07 14.05
C LEU A 136 -5.68 -24.50 15.31
N ALA A 137 -6.97 -24.77 15.50
CA ALA A 137 -7.81 -24.15 16.54
C ALA A 137 -7.31 -24.32 17.99
N ARG A 138 -6.44 -25.30 18.25
CA ARG A 138 -5.89 -25.59 19.58
C ARG A 138 -4.50 -24.99 19.80
N LYS A 139 -3.86 -24.41 18.78
CA LYS A 139 -2.53 -23.81 18.89
C LYS A 139 -2.64 -22.30 19.01
N ARG A 140 -2.02 -21.73 20.05
CA ARG A 140 -1.94 -20.26 20.23
C ARG A 140 -0.91 -19.61 19.30
N LEU A 141 0.12 -20.36 18.94
CA LEU A 141 1.22 -19.91 18.08
C LEU A 141 1.13 -20.60 16.73
N TRP A 142 1.45 -19.84 15.68
CA TRP A 142 1.66 -20.34 14.33
C TRP A 142 3.13 -20.11 13.97
N ARG A 143 3.74 -21.10 13.33
CA ARG A 143 5.11 -21.06 12.81
C ARG A 143 5.04 -21.16 11.30
N CYS A 144 5.69 -20.23 10.60
CA CYS A 144 5.73 -20.24 9.14
C CYS A 144 6.51 -21.46 8.62
N PRO A 145 5.93 -22.28 7.72
CA PRO A 145 6.65 -23.43 7.12
C PRO A 145 7.76 -23.01 6.15
N HIS A 146 7.80 -21.74 5.75
CA HIS A 146 8.77 -21.24 4.75
C HIS A 146 9.93 -20.44 5.33
N CYS A 147 9.76 -19.83 6.50
CA CYS A 147 10.76 -18.92 7.08
C CYS A 147 10.87 -19.01 8.61
N GLU A 148 10.17 -19.98 9.22
CA GLU A 148 10.18 -20.30 10.65
C GLU A 148 9.76 -19.17 11.58
N HIS A 149 9.25 -18.06 11.04
CA HIS A 149 8.73 -16.98 11.85
C HIS A 149 7.53 -17.43 12.68
N GLU A 150 7.60 -17.17 13.98
CA GLU A 150 6.53 -17.45 14.93
C GLU A 150 5.76 -16.19 15.29
N LEU A 151 4.44 -16.31 15.36
CA LEU A 151 3.53 -15.29 15.86
C LEU A 151 2.29 -15.92 16.47
N LYS A 152 1.49 -15.14 17.19
CA LYS A 152 0.19 -15.62 17.66
C LYS A 152 -0.70 -15.87 16.46
N GLN A 153 -1.46 -16.95 16.52
CA GLN A 153 -2.43 -17.29 15.47
C GLN A 153 -3.47 -16.18 15.27
N VAL A 154 -3.87 -15.50 16.35
CA VAL A 154 -4.77 -14.35 16.30
C VAL A 154 -4.18 -13.22 15.44
N ASP A 155 -2.90 -12.90 15.63
CA ASP A 155 -2.20 -11.84 14.90
C ASP A 155 -2.08 -12.20 13.41
N LEU A 156 -1.77 -13.47 13.11
CA LEU A 156 -1.73 -13.97 11.73
C LEU A 156 -3.08 -13.79 11.02
N ILE A 157 -4.16 -14.23 11.66
CA ILE A 157 -5.51 -14.14 11.11
C ILE A 157 -5.91 -12.68 10.93
N GLN A 158 -5.62 -11.83 11.92
CA GLN A 158 -5.88 -10.40 11.82
C GLN A 158 -5.19 -9.77 10.61
N CYS A 159 -3.88 -10.00 10.41
CA CYS A 159 -3.16 -9.50 9.24
C CYS A 159 -3.78 -9.97 7.92
N ASN A 160 -4.21 -11.23 7.85
CA ASN A 160 -4.82 -11.79 6.65
C ASN A 160 -6.23 -11.24 6.37
N LEU A 161 -7.00 -10.90 7.40
CA LEU A 161 -8.28 -10.22 7.24
C LEU A 161 -8.14 -8.76 6.79
N VAL A 162 -7.07 -8.09 7.23
CA VAL A 162 -6.70 -6.77 6.71
C VAL A 162 -6.32 -6.87 5.23
N GLU A 163 -5.52 -7.87 4.85
CA GLU A 163 -5.20 -8.17 3.45
C GLU A 163 -6.47 -8.41 2.62
N LEU A 164 -7.41 -9.21 3.12
CA LEU A 164 -8.72 -9.43 2.48
C LEU A 164 -9.45 -8.11 2.17
N PHE A 165 -9.58 -7.22 3.15
CA PHE A 165 -10.24 -5.93 2.94
C PHE A 165 -9.56 -5.08 1.86
N ILE A 166 -8.24 -5.02 1.88
CA ILE A 166 -7.44 -4.26 0.91
C ILE A 166 -7.59 -4.85 -0.49
N CYS A 167 -7.44 -6.17 -0.62
CA CYS A 167 -7.54 -6.92 -1.87
C CYS A 167 -8.93 -6.80 -2.49
N LYS A 168 -9.97 -6.98 -1.67
CA LYS A 168 -11.37 -6.88 -2.11
C LYS A 168 -11.75 -5.44 -2.47
N GLY A 169 -11.29 -4.47 -1.68
CA GLY A 169 -11.56 -3.04 -1.91
C GLY A 169 -12.95 -2.58 -1.48
N GLU A 170 -13.73 -3.46 -0.86
CA GLU A 170 -15.06 -3.19 -0.34
C GLU A 170 -15.32 -4.03 0.92
N PRO A 171 -16.35 -3.71 1.72
CA PRO A 171 -16.71 -4.50 2.90
C PRO A 171 -16.94 -5.98 2.59
N PHE A 172 -16.51 -6.87 3.50
CA PHE A 172 -16.57 -8.32 3.31
C PHE A 172 -17.46 -9.03 4.33
N SER A 173 -17.98 -10.20 3.98
CA SER A 173 -18.83 -11.02 4.86
C SER A 173 -18.00 -12.01 5.69
N LEU A 174 -18.64 -12.60 6.70
CA LEU A 174 -18.02 -13.70 7.47
C LEU A 174 -17.67 -14.91 6.59
N SER A 175 -18.49 -15.21 5.56
CA SER A 175 -18.21 -16.32 4.66
C SER A 175 -16.98 -16.08 3.80
N GLU A 176 -16.80 -14.85 3.32
CA GLU A 176 -15.59 -14.43 2.60
C GLU A 176 -14.35 -14.50 3.50
N ALA A 177 -14.47 -14.05 4.75
CA ALA A 177 -13.40 -14.15 5.75
C ALA A 177 -12.97 -15.60 6.01
N MET A 178 -13.93 -16.52 6.20
CA MET A 178 -13.64 -17.94 6.39
C MET A 178 -12.96 -18.54 5.17
N LYS A 179 -13.44 -18.23 3.96
CA LYS A 179 -12.84 -18.70 2.70
C LYS A 179 -11.40 -18.17 2.56
N TRP A 180 -11.19 -16.89 2.85
CA TRP A 180 -9.88 -16.25 2.73
C TRP A 180 -8.83 -16.86 3.66
N CYS A 181 -9.18 -17.07 4.94
CA CYS A 181 -8.29 -17.65 5.94
C CYS A 181 -8.21 -19.19 5.89
N ASN A 182 -8.83 -19.82 4.89
CA ASN A 182 -8.98 -21.26 4.75
C ASN A 182 -9.49 -21.96 6.03
N CYS A 183 -10.46 -21.34 6.71
CA CYS A 183 -11.13 -21.94 7.85
C CYS A 183 -12.17 -22.97 7.38
N GLU A 184 -12.17 -24.16 7.97
CA GLU A 184 -13.08 -25.24 7.58
C GLU A 184 -14.51 -24.95 8.04
N LYS A 185 -15.49 -25.14 7.13
CA LYS A 185 -16.90 -25.10 7.50
C LYS A 185 -17.21 -26.24 8.47
N GLY A 186 -17.74 -25.91 9.64
CA GLY A 186 -18.06 -26.90 10.70
C GLY A 186 -17.07 -26.91 11.87
N ASN A 187 -15.90 -26.25 11.75
CA ASN A 187 -15.01 -26.08 12.89
C ASN A 187 -15.46 -24.89 13.77
N ASN A 188 -16.32 -25.19 14.75
CA ASN A 188 -16.91 -24.21 15.67
C ASN A 188 -15.87 -23.32 16.37
N ASN A 189 -14.65 -23.82 16.61
CA ASN A 189 -13.61 -23.07 17.31
C ASN A 189 -12.92 -22.04 16.41
N GLN A 190 -12.61 -22.41 15.16
CA GLN A 190 -12.10 -21.45 14.17
C GLN A 190 -13.12 -20.35 13.88
N HIS A 191 -14.40 -20.72 13.77
CA HIS A 191 -15.49 -19.78 13.59
C HIS A 191 -15.58 -18.77 14.74
N LYS A 192 -15.55 -19.23 15.99
CA LYS A 192 -15.56 -18.36 17.18
C LYS A 192 -14.35 -17.42 17.24
N MET A 193 -13.15 -17.94 16.95
CA MET A 193 -11.94 -17.12 16.91
C MET A 193 -12.03 -16.03 15.84
N LEU A 194 -12.41 -16.39 14.62
CA LEU A 194 -12.54 -15.47 13.50
C LEU A 194 -13.58 -14.40 13.80
N TYR A 195 -14.75 -14.80 14.31
CA TYR A 195 -15.81 -13.88 14.72
C TYR A 195 -15.32 -12.90 15.79
N ARG A 196 -14.59 -13.38 16.80
CA ARG A 196 -14.01 -12.51 17.83
C ARG A 196 -13.06 -11.47 17.23
N ILE A 197 -12.15 -11.88 16.35
CA ILE A 197 -11.20 -10.97 15.68
C ILE A 197 -11.95 -9.93 14.86
N LEU A 198 -12.97 -10.35 14.10
CA LEU A 198 -13.77 -9.43 13.29
C LEU A 198 -14.47 -8.38 14.15
N MET A 199 -15.08 -8.79 15.27
CA MET A 199 -15.77 -7.87 16.17
C MET A 199 -14.82 -6.92 16.92
N THR A 200 -13.57 -7.33 17.17
CA THR A 200 -12.58 -6.48 17.86
C THR A 200 -11.80 -5.56 16.92
N THR A 201 -11.57 -5.96 15.67
CA THR A 201 -10.67 -5.26 14.75
C THR A 201 -11.41 -4.46 13.68
N PHE A 202 -12.60 -4.89 13.26
CA PHE A 202 -13.33 -4.29 12.14
C PHE A 202 -14.60 -3.61 12.63
N LYS A 203 -14.94 -2.48 11.99
CA LYS A 203 -16.30 -1.96 12.06
C LYS A 203 -17.22 -2.81 11.20
N HIS A 204 -18.52 -2.75 11.47
CA HIS A 204 -19.49 -3.50 10.68
C HIS A 204 -20.79 -2.73 10.49
N VAL A 205 -21.44 -3.01 9.36
CA VAL A 205 -22.79 -2.57 9.03
C VAL A 205 -23.66 -3.79 8.76
N GLY A 206 -24.98 -3.63 8.90
CA GLY A 206 -25.94 -4.71 8.68
C GLY A 206 -26.12 -5.64 9.88
N ILE A 207 -27.21 -6.40 9.84
CA ILE A 207 -27.66 -7.28 10.92
C ILE A 207 -27.57 -8.73 10.44
N THR A 208 -27.14 -9.63 11.34
CA THR A 208 -27.06 -11.09 11.13
C THR A 208 -26.39 -11.51 9.80
N LYS A 209 -27.18 -11.90 8.78
CA LYS A 209 -26.71 -12.45 7.50
C LYS A 209 -26.16 -11.39 6.55
N ASP A 210 -26.65 -10.15 6.65
CA ASP A 210 -26.20 -9.03 5.82
C ASP A 210 -25.03 -8.26 6.44
N ARG A 211 -24.44 -8.80 7.52
CA ARG A 211 -23.32 -8.15 8.19
C ARG A 211 -22.10 -8.10 7.29
N ARG A 212 -21.59 -6.88 7.08
CA ARG A 212 -20.36 -6.61 6.35
C ARG A 212 -19.34 -5.91 7.24
N TYR A 213 -18.10 -6.37 7.19
CA TYR A 213 -16.97 -5.87 7.96
C TYR A 213 -16.09 -4.97 7.10
N TYR A 214 -15.61 -3.88 7.68
CA TYR A 214 -14.74 -2.92 7.02
C TYR A 214 -13.77 -2.30 8.02
N LEU A 215 -12.63 -1.81 7.51
CA LEU A 215 -11.74 -0.96 8.28
C LEU A 215 -12.14 0.49 8.02
N GLU A 216 -12.26 1.27 9.09
CA GLU A 216 -12.25 2.71 8.96
C GLU A 216 -10.81 3.10 8.65
N MET A 217 -10.47 3.06 7.38
CA MET A 217 -9.28 3.75 6.91
C MET A 217 -9.61 5.23 7.04
N GLU A 218 -9.07 5.90 8.07
CA GLU A 218 -8.87 7.34 7.97
C GLU A 218 -8.20 7.55 6.61
N LEU A 219 -8.92 8.22 5.72
CA LEU A 219 -8.50 8.46 4.36
C LEU A 219 -7.15 9.18 4.45
N TRP A 220 -6.08 8.43 4.19
CA TRP A 220 -4.69 8.88 4.20
C TRP A 220 -4.50 10.08 3.28
#